data_AF-A0A662QQI0-F1
#
_entry.id   AF-A0A662QQI0-F1
#
_cell.length_a   1.000
_cell.length_b   1.000
_cell.length_c   1.000
_cell.angle_alpha   90.00
_cell.angle_beta   90.00
_cell.angle_gamma   90.00
#
_symmetry.space_group_name_H-M   'P 1'
#
loop_
_entity.id
_entity.type
_entity.pdbx_description
1 polymer ?
#
loop_
_entity_poly.entity_id
_entity_poly.type
_entity_poly.pdbx_seq_one_letter_code
_entity_poly.pdbx_strand_id
1 'polypeptide(L)'
;MNAENKDKSRQKRVVGLVEKVKIIGRKEVFADAILDTGATGTSIDVRIAKEAELGPITGTVKVKSKTSADGYTRRIKVGAGIELAGKVVHVEANIQDRKNMYTPVLIGRDVLYSNFVVDVGKTHNSNKIDDIKKR
;
A
#
# COMPACT_ATOMS: atom_id res chain seq x y z
N MET A 1 -24.57 -0.99 -28.34
CA MET A 1 -23.21 -0.86 -27.78
C MET A 1 -22.79 -2.23 -27.27
N ASN A 2 -21.82 -2.86 -27.95
CA ASN A 2 -21.51 -4.29 -27.82
C ASN A 2 -20.82 -4.65 -26.50
N ALA A 3 -21.20 -5.81 -25.95
CA ALA A 3 -20.72 -6.36 -24.68
C ALA A 3 -19.21 -6.65 -24.62
N GLU A 4 -18.53 -6.71 -25.78
CA GLU A 4 -17.11 -7.01 -25.91
C GLU A 4 -16.17 -5.89 -25.41
N ASN A 5 -16.65 -4.64 -25.31
CA ASN A 5 -15.82 -3.51 -24.88
C ASN A 5 -15.78 -3.30 -23.35
N LYS A 6 -16.52 -4.10 -22.56
CA LYS A 6 -16.50 -4.02 -21.09
C LYS A 6 -15.38 -4.82 -20.44
N ASP A 7 -14.73 -5.75 -21.14
CA ASP A 7 -13.88 -6.77 -20.52
C ASP A 7 -12.37 -6.41 -20.50
N LYS A 8 -11.89 -5.62 -21.47
CA LYS A 8 -10.50 -5.13 -21.47
C LYS A 8 -10.17 -4.13 -20.35
N SER A 9 -11.17 -3.54 -19.69
CA SER A 9 -11.00 -2.63 -18.55
C SER A 9 -10.83 -3.36 -17.20
N ARG A 10 -11.01 -4.69 -17.18
CA ARG A 10 -10.97 -5.53 -15.96
C ARG A 10 -9.68 -6.35 -15.81
N GLN A 11 -8.73 -6.24 -16.74
CA GLN A 11 -7.50 -7.01 -16.65
C GLN A 11 -6.65 -6.51 -15.47
N LYS A 12 -6.51 -7.36 -14.44
CA LYS A 12 -5.63 -7.08 -13.29
C LYS A 12 -4.19 -7.05 -13.77
N ARG A 13 -3.41 -6.07 -13.29
CA ARG A 13 -1.98 -5.96 -13.61
C ARG A 13 -1.16 -6.86 -12.69
N VAL A 14 -0.12 -7.49 -13.23
CA VAL A 14 0.79 -8.34 -12.46
C VAL A 14 1.93 -7.49 -11.90
N VAL A 15 2.03 -7.46 -10.58
CA VAL A 15 3.01 -6.69 -9.80
C VAL A 15 3.81 -7.63 -8.90
N GLY A 16 5.02 -7.21 -8.52
CA GLY A 16 5.85 -7.96 -7.59
C GLY A 16 5.35 -7.92 -6.17
N LEU A 17 6.10 -8.53 -5.25
CA LEU A 17 5.89 -8.41 -3.81
C LEU A 17 6.35 -7.06 -3.26
N VAL A 18 7.33 -6.43 -3.92
CA VAL A 18 7.80 -5.07 -3.60
C VAL A 18 7.85 -4.24 -4.87
N GLU A 19 7.20 -3.07 -4.87
CA GLU A 19 7.15 -2.17 -6.02
C GLU A 19 7.40 -0.73 -5.59
N LYS A 20 7.97 0.06 -6.50
CA LYS A 20 7.93 1.52 -6.35
C LYS A 20 6.52 2.00 -6.61
N VAL A 21 5.96 2.71 -5.64
CA VAL A 21 4.66 3.38 -5.76
C VAL A 21 4.85 4.87 -5.66
N LYS A 22 3.96 5.62 -6.30
CA LYS A 22 3.84 7.05 -6.09
C LYS A 22 2.67 7.31 -5.15
N ILE A 23 2.96 8.01 -4.07
CA ILE A 23 2.01 8.49 -3.08
C ILE A 23 1.61 9.91 -3.48
N ILE A 24 0.32 10.12 -3.70
CA ILE A 24 -0.26 11.37 -4.19
C ILE A 24 -1.07 11.99 -3.05
N GLY A 25 -0.54 13.07 -2.48
CA GLY A 25 -1.26 14.01 -1.63
C GLY A 25 -1.36 15.37 -2.29
N ARG A 26 -1.01 16.44 -1.58
CA ARG A 26 -0.74 17.75 -2.22
C ARG A 26 0.58 17.74 -3.00
N LYS A 27 1.48 16.84 -2.61
CA LYS A 27 2.73 16.55 -3.32
C LYS A 27 2.76 15.07 -3.73
N GLU A 28 3.55 14.79 -4.75
CA GLU A 28 3.81 13.44 -5.22
C GLU A 28 5.16 12.96 -4.66
N VAL A 29 5.18 11.80 -4.01
CA VAL A 29 6.39 11.20 -3.43
C VAL A 29 6.49 9.75 -3.85
N PHE A 30 7.66 9.33 -4.33
CA PHE A 30 7.91 7.92 -4.63
C PHE A 30 8.44 7.19 -3.39
N ALA A 31 7.92 5.99 -3.15
CA ALA A 31 8.33 5.16 -2.03
C ALA A 31 8.30 3.68 -2.43
N ASP A 32 9.16 2.87 -1.81
CA ASP A 32 9.09 1.43 -1.95
C ASP A 32 7.94 0.89 -1.07
N ALA A 33 7.10 0.06 -1.66
CA ALA A 33 5.96 -0.54 -1.00
C ALA A 33 6.03 -2.05 -1.02
N ILE A 34 5.69 -2.68 0.10
CA ILE A 34 5.39 -4.11 0.13
C ILE A 34 3.91 -4.34 -0.15
N LEU A 35 3.58 -5.29 -1.03
CA LEU A 35 2.22 -5.65 -1.39
C LEU A 35 1.79 -6.84 -0.53
N ASP A 36 0.97 -6.58 0.48
CA ASP A 36 0.59 -7.56 1.50
C ASP A 36 -0.87 -7.99 1.31
N THR A 37 -1.06 -9.18 0.75
CA THR A 37 -2.40 -9.77 0.55
C THR A 37 -3.08 -10.15 1.87
N GLY A 38 -2.33 -10.28 2.96
CA GLY A 38 -2.85 -10.54 4.31
C GLY A 38 -3.42 -9.30 4.98
N ALA A 39 -2.96 -8.11 4.59
CA ALA A 39 -3.43 -6.85 5.14
C ALA A 39 -4.74 -6.37 4.48
N THR A 40 -5.71 -5.96 5.30
CA THR A 40 -6.96 -5.37 4.79
C THR A 40 -6.75 -3.96 4.22
N GLY A 41 -5.93 -3.14 4.90
CA GLY A 41 -5.77 -1.72 4.56
C GLY A 41 -4.33 -1.30 4.38
N THR A 42 -4.15 -0.24 3.60
CA THR A 42 -2.86 0.38 3.29
C THR A 42 -2.31 1.15 4.50
N SER A 43 -1.00 1.08 4.72
CA SER A 43 -0.30 1.81 5.79
C SER A 43 0.90 2.58 5.23
N ILE A 44 1.02 3.84 5.61
CA ILE A 44 2.06 4.76 5.13
C ILE A 44 2.87 5.26 6.33
N ASP A 45 4.20 5.26 6.19
CA ASP A 45 5.12 5.83 7.18
C ASP A 45 4.85 7.31 7.41
N VAL A 46 4.96 7.75 8.66
CA VAL A 46 4.77 9.16 9.06
C VAL A 46 5.60 10.12 8.21
N ARG A 47 6.83 9.75 7.82
CA ARG A 47 7.71 10.61 7.01
C ARG A 47 7.17 10.79 5.59
N ILE A 48 6.78 9.68 4.94
CA ILE A 48 6.20 9.72 3.59
C ILE A 48 4.88 10.48 3.58
N ALA A 49 4.05 10.27 4.61
CA ALA A 49 2.79 10.99 4.76
C ALA A 49 2.99 12.50 4.89
N LYS A 50 4.01 12.92 5.65
CA LYS A 50 4.38 14.33 5.80
C LYS A 50 4.95 14.91 4.50
N GLU A 51 5.83 14.17 3.83
CA GLU A 51 6.49 14.60 2.59
C GLU A 51 5.50 14.77 1.43
N ALA A 52 4.55 13.84 1.29
CA ALA A 52 3.48 13.91 0.31
C ALA A 52 2.37 14.91 0.70
N GLU A 53 2.45 15.51 1.90
CA GLU A 53 1.43 16.39 2.47
C GLU A 53 0.03 15.74 2.39
N LEU A 54 -0.07 14.51 2.92
CA LEU A 54 -1.32 13.75 2.89
C LEU A 54 -2.42 14.42 3.72
N GLY A 55 -3.63 14.40 3.17
CA GLY A 55 -4.82 14.93 3.80
C GLY A 55 -6.05 14.85 2.88
N PRO A 56 -7.25 15.17 3.38
CA PRO A 56 -7.55 15.50 4.77
C PRO A 56 -7.46 14.29 5.70
N ILE A 57 -7.43 14.53 7.02
CA ILE A 57 -7.65 13.47 8.02
C ILE A 57 -9.11 13.04 7.92
N THR A 58 -9.35 11.76 7.61
CA THR A 58 -10.71 11.24 7.41
C THR A 58 -11.24 10.49 8.62
N GLY A 59 -10.37 10.13 9.57
CA GLY A 59 -10.81 9.52 10.83
C GLY A 59 -9.71 8.80 11.60
N THR A 60 -10.13 7.84 12.43
CA THR A 60 -9.24 6.97 13.21
C THR A 60 -9.75 5.53 13.15
N VAL A 61 -8.85 4.55 12.98
CA VAL A 61 -9.19 3.13 13.05
C VAL A 61 -8.51 2.41 14.20
N LYS A 62 -9.20 1.40 14.72
CA LYS A 62 -8.66 0.44 15.68
C LYS A 62 -8.03 -0.72 14.91
N VAL A 63 -6.72 -0.88 15.03
CA VAL A 63 -5.94 -1.93 14.34
C VAL A 63 -5.42 -2.90 15.39
N LYS A 64 -5.49 -4.21 15.11
CA LYS A 64 -4.89 -5.24 15.98
C LYS A 64 -3.40 -4.96 16.13
N SER A 65 -2.90 -5.03 17.35
CA SER A 65 -1.50 -4.81 17.68
C SER A 65 -1.01 -5.92 18.59
N LYS A 66 0.15 -6.49 18.27
CA LYS A 66 0.82 -7.48 19.12
C LYS A 66 1.64 -6.84 20.25
N THR A 67 1.82 -5.51 20.20
CA THR A 67 2.71 -4.78 21.12
C THR A 67 1.98 -3.89 22.12
N SER A 68 0.66 -3.72 21.99
CA SER A 68 -0.13 -3.01 23.01
C SER A 68 -0.72 -3.98 24.01
N ALA A 69 -0.75 -3.58 25.28
CA ALA A 69 -1.29 -4.37 26.39
C ALA A 69 -2.74 -4.82 26.10
N ASP A 70 -3.52 -3.95 25.46
CA ASP A 70 -4.93 -4.19 25.16
C ASP A 70 -5.14 -4.94 23.82
N GLY A 71 -4.06 -5.31 23.12
CA GLY A 71 -4.11 -6.04 21.83
C GLY A 71 -4.53 -5.19 20.62
N TYR A 72 -4.76 -3.88 20.80
CA TYR A 72 -5.16 -2.96 19.74
C TYR A 72 -4.46 -1.61 19.85
N THR A 73 -4.27 -0.93 18.73
CA THR A 73 -3.80 0.46 18.65
C THR A 73 -4.74 1.29 17.78
N ARG A 74 -4.87 2.58 18.09
CA ARG A 74 -5.59 3.53 17.22
C ARG A 74 -4.62 4.16 16.23
N ARG A 75 -5.03 4.30 14.97
CA ARG A 75 -4.24 4.96 13.91
C ARG A 75 -5.08 5.98 13.17
N ILE A 76 -4.46 7.10 12.84
CA ILE A 76 -5.07 8.16 12.04
C ILE A 76 -5.22 7.64 10.60
N LYS A 77 -6.38 7.91 10.01
CA LYS A 77 -6.63 7.72 8.59
C LYS A 77 -6.52 9.03 7.84
N VAL A 78 -5.85 8.99 6.70
CA VAL A 78 -5.74 10.12 5.79
C VAL A 78 -6.10 9.68 4.38
N GLY A 79 -6.71 10.59 3.61
CA GLY A 79 -6.88 10.38 2.18
C GLY A 79 -5.53 10.33 1.48
N ALA A 80 -5.34 9.34 0.61
CA ALA A 80 -4.15 9.21 -0.22
C ALA A 80 -4.51 8.62 -1.60
N GLY A 81 -3.97 9.21 -2.66
CA GLY A 81 -3.90 8.58 -3.98
C GLY A 81 -2.65 7.70 -4.05
N ILE A 82 -2.80 6.46 -4.52
CA ILE A 82 -1.70 5.52 -4.71
C ILE A 82 -1.62 5.18 -6.19
N GLU A 83 -0.55 5.57 -6.85
CA GLU A 83 -0.24 5.11 -8.20
C GLU A 83 0.69 3.89 -8.11
N LEU A 84 0.20 2.76 -8.62
CA LEU A 84 0.95 1.51 -8.71
C LEU A 84 0.83 0.96 -10.13
N ALA A 85 1.99 0.66 -10.74
CA ALA A 85 2.09 0.14 -12.10
C ALA A 85 1.24 0.93 -13.12
N GLY A 86 1.19 2.27 -12.99
CA GLY A 86 0.43 3.18 -13.85
C GLY A 86 -1.08 3.20 -13.61
N LYS A 87 -1.58 2.74 -12.45
CA LYS A 87 -2.99 2.83 -12.06
C LYS A 87 -3.09 3.56 -10.73
N VAL A 88 -3.90 4.61 -10.69
CA VAL A 88 -4.16 5.41 -9.49
C VAL A 88 -5.39 4.84 -8.75
N VAL A 89 -5.25 4.61 -7.45
CA VAL A 89 -6.32 4.17 -6.55
C VAL A 89 -6.35 5.09 -5.34
N HIS A 90 -7.51 5.67 -5.04
CA HIS A 90 -7.69 6.53 -3.86
C HIS A 90 -8.18 5.68 -2.68
N VAL A 91 -7.50 5.80 -1.54
CA VAL A 91 -7.79 5.03 -0.33
C VAL A 91 -7.66 5.89 0.93
N GLU A 92 -8.22 5.38 2.03
CA GLU A 92 -7.95 5.88 3.37
C GLU A 92 -6.77 5.12 3.98
N ALA A 93 -5.57 5.69 3.86
CA ALA A 93 -4.36 5.08 4.37
C ALA A 93 -4.20 5.31 5.88
N ASN A 94 -3.70 4.28 6.58
CA ASN A 94 -3.36 4.39 7.99
C ASN A 94 -1.96 4.97 8.15
N ILE A 95 -1.81 5.96 9.02
CA ILE A 95 -0.49 6.47 9.40
C ILE A 95 0.12 5.60 10.50
N GLN A 96 1.34 5.13 10.30
CA GLN A 96 2.09 4.29 11.23
C GLN A 96 3.56 4.69 11.27
N ASP A 97 4.22 4.63 12.43
CA ASP A 97 5.69 4.69 12.47
C ASP A 97 6.26 3.35 11.97
N ARG A 98 6.93 3.38 10.82
CA ARG A 98 7.55 2.23 10.15
C ARG A 98 9.06 2.44 9.98
N LYS A 99 9.70 3.28 10.79
CA LYS A 99 11.14 3.59 10.68
C LYS A 99 12.07 2.36 10.67
N ASN A 100 11.70 1.30 11.38
CA ASN A 100 12.49 0.07 11.49
C ASN A 100 12.12 -0.99 10.43
N MET A 101 11.24 -0.66 9.48
CA MET A 101 10.82 -1.56 8.40
C MET A 101 11.61 -1.27 7.12
N TYR A 102 11.83 -2.31 6.29
CA TYR A 102 12.51 -2.16 5.00
C TYR A 102 11.73 -1.32 3.99
N THR A 103 10.40 -1.34 4.08
CA THR A 103 9.52 -0.55 3.22
C THR A 103 8.71 0.46 4.04
N PRO A 104 8.73 1.75 3.67
CA PRO A 104 7.94 2.76 4.34
C PRO A 104 6.44 2.64 4.02
N VAL A 105 6.06 1.90 2.98
CA VAL A 105 4.65 1.71 2.58
C VAL A 105 4.28 0.23 2.58
N LEU A 106 3.07 -0.06 3.03
CA LEU A 106 2.42 -1.36 2.91
C LEU A 106 1.10 -1.17 2.17
N ILE A 107 0.91 -1.89 1.07
CA ILE A 107 -0.29 -1.85 0.24
C ILE A 107 -1.13 -3.08 0.56
N GLY A 108 -2.37 -2.84 1.01
CA GLY A 108 -3.30 -3.89 1.41
C GLY A 108 -4.34 -4.23 0.34
N ARG A 109 -5.31 -5.08 0.72
CA ARG A 109 -6.39 -5.51 -0.17
C ARG A 109 -7.31 -4.37 -0.63
N ASP A 110 -7.39 -3.26 0.11
CA ASP A 110 -8.07 -2.03 -0.31
C ASP A 110 -7.58 -1.50 -1.66
N VAL A 111 -6.30 -1.66 -1.96
CA VAL A 111 -5.70 -1.35 -3.27
C VAL A 111 -5.61 -2.58 -4.16
N LEU A 112 -5.25 -3.76 -3.63
CA LEU A 112 -4.93 -4.94 -4.45
C LEU A 112 -6.16 -5.62 -5.08
N TYR A 113 -7.24 -5.80 -4.31
CA TYR A 113 -8.28 -6.80 -4.58
C TYR A 113 -8.89 -6.71 -5.98
N SER A 114 -9.22 -5.50 -6.44
CA SER A 114 -9.88 -5.25 -7.72
C SER A 114 -8.92 -4.84 -8.84
N ASN A 115 -7.63 -4.70 -8.56
CA ASN A 115 -6.70 -3.97 -9.43
C ASN A 115 -5.48 -4.79 -9.85
N PHE A 116 -4.97 -5.68 -8.99
CA PHE A 116 -3.65 -6.28 -9.16
C PHE A 116 -3.63 -7.78 -8.82
N VAL A 117 -2.65 -8.48 -9.38
CA VAL A 117 -2.23 -9.83 -8.98
C VAL A 117 -0.78 -9.73 -8.52
N VAL A 118 -0.49 -10.22 -7.31
CA VAL A 118 0.86 -10.20 -6.74
C VAL A 118 1.58 -11.48 -7.15
N ASP A 119 2.65 -11.34 -7.92
CA ASP A 119 3.57 -12.40 -8.29
C ASP A 119 4.85 -12.29 -7.45
N VAL A 120 5.02 -13.20 -6.50
CA VAL A 120 6.16 -13.22 -5.58
C VAL A 120 7.50 -13.49 -6.28
N GLY A 121 7.50 -14.17 -7.42
CA GLY A 121 8.73 -14.50 -8.17
C GLY A 121 9.31 -13.31 -8.95
N LYS A 122 8.54 -12.23 -9.14
CA LYS A 122 8.94 -11.08 -9.96
C LYS A 122 9.99 -10.20 -9.27
N THR A 123 9.95 -10.09 -7.95
CA THR A 123 10.81 -9.17 -7.19
C THR A 123 11.60 -9.83 -6.07
N HIS A 124 11.43 -11.14 -5.86
CA HIS A 124 12.18 -11.92 -4.89
C HIS A 124 12.72 -13.20 -5.50
N ASN A 125 13.87 -13.63 -5.00
CA ASN A 125 14.52 -14.88 -5.40
C ASN A 125 14.07 -16.07 -4.54
N SER A 126 13.50 -15.82 -3.36
CA SER A 126 12.92 -16.82 -2.46
C SER A 126 11.65 -16.29 -1.78
N ASN A 127 10.99 -17.14 -0.99
CA ASN A 127 9.84 -16.76 -0.17
C ASN A 127 10.21 -15.92 1.08
N LYS A 128 11.50 -15.61 1.28
CA LYS A 128 11.97 -14.87 2.44
C LYS A 128 11.91 -13.36 2.21
N ILE A 129 11.41 -12.64 3.20
CA ILE A 129 11.38 -11.17 3.20
C ILE A 129 12.79 -10.57 3.27
N ASP A 130 13.76 -11.33 3.79
CA ASP A 130 15.15 -10.91 3.91
C ASP A 130 15.83 -10.69 2.55
N ASP A 131 15.27 -11.24 1.46
CA ASP A 131 15.76 -10.97 0.10
C ASP A 131 15.62 -9.50 -0.30
N ILE A 132 14.70 -8.76 0.35
CA ILE A 132 14.56 -7.31 0.15
C ILE A 132 15.78 -6.58 0.70
N LYS A 133 16.41 -7.06 1.78
CA LYS A 133 17.55 -6.39 2.42
C LYS A 133 18.82 -6.43 1.58
N LYS A 134 18.89 -7.37 0.63
CA LYS A 134 20.08 -7.64 -0.18
C LYS A 134 20.07 -6.89 -1.51
N ARG A 135 19.02 -6.11 -1.78
CA ARG A 135 18.93 -5.16 -2.90
C ARG A 135 19.44 -3.80 -2.45
#